data_AF-A0AAU5ZU00-F1
#
_entry.id   AF-A0AAU5ZU00-F1
#
_cell.length_a   1.000
_cell.length_b   1.000
_cell.length_c   1.000
_cell.angle_alpha   90.00
_cell.angle_beta   90.00
_cell.angle_gamma   90.00
#
_symmetry.space_group_name_H-M   'P 1'
#
loop_
_entity.id
_entity.type
_entity.pdbx_description
1 polymer ?
#
loop_
_entity_poly.entity_id
_entity_poly.type
_entity_poly.pdbx_seq_one_letter_code
_entity_poly.pdbx_strand_id
1 'polypeptide(L)'
;MSVDVRLDPGRLARLLRLRGGIVERRLAERTRRVADIARAEAPGSMGDYIDWHIEEGRRGLQGVITCDHPATLFVLEGTRPHIIRPRRAKGVLRFEVDGQVAYAKYVRHPGTRANNFLGRALRLGR
;
A
#
# COMPACT_ATOMS: atom_id res chain seq x y z
N MET A 1 33.81 -12.80 36.91
CA MET A 1 33.90 -13.64 35.70
C MET A 1 33.77 -12.75 34.49
N SER A 2 34.78 -12.74 33.61
CA SER A 2 34.73 -12.04 32.33
C SER A 2 34.58 -13.07 31.21
N VAL A 3 33.68 -12.82 30.27
CA VAL A 3 33.54 -13.60 29.03
C VAL A 3 34.07 -12.75 27.89
N ASP A 4 35.08 -13.24 27.19
CA ASP A 4 35.60 -12.63 25.97
C ASP A 4 34.79 -13.13 24.76
N VAL A 5 34.17 -12.18 24.05
CA VAL A 5 33.45 -12.45 22.81
C VAL A 5 34.25 -11.87 21.65
N ARG A 6 34.74 -12.75 20.75
CA ARG A 6 35.37 -12.34 19.50
C ARG A 6 34.35 -12.37 18.37
N LEU A 7 34.07 -11.21 17.80
CA LEU A 7 33.20 -11.07 16.63
C LEU A 7 34.06 -10.97 15.37
N ASP A 8 33.77 -11.81 14.37
CA ASP A 8 34.32 -11.70 13.02
C ASP A 8 33.41 -10.78 12.19
N PRO A 9 33.88 -9.58 11.81
CA PRO A 9 33.07 -8.62 11.07
C PRO A 9 32.64 -9.13 9.69
N GLY A 10 33.45 -9.96 9.03
CA GLY A 10 33.17 -10.53 7.73
C GLY A 10 32.06 -11.59 7.80
N ARG A 11 32.10 -12.47 8.80
CA ARG A 11 31.02 -13.43 9.07
C ARG A 11 29.74 -12.75 9.54
N LEU A 12 29.85 -11.72 10.37
CA LEU A 12 28.72 -10.93 10.84
C LEU A 12 28.05 -10.20 9.68
N ALA A 13 28.83 -9.54 8.82
CA ALA A 13 28.31 -8.91 7.60
C ALA A 13 27.64 -9.93 6.67
N ARG A 14 28.22 -11.13 6.50
CA ARG A 14 27.60 -12.23 5.75
C ARG A 14 26.26 -12.64 6.38
N LEU A 15 26.23 -12.91 7.68
CA LEU A 15 25.01 -13.33 8.39
C LEU A 15 23.89 -12.26 8.32
N LEU A 16 24.27 -10.98 8.35
CA LEU A 16 23.35 -9.84 8.36
C LEU A 16 22.93 -9.36 6.96
N ARG A 17 23.74 -9.60 5.91
CA ARG A 17 23.50 -9.10 4.54
C ARG A 17 23.23 -10.18 3.50
N LEU A 18 23.43 -11.46 3.81
CA LEU A 18 23.16 -12.54 2.85
C LEU A 18 21.65 -12.69 2.59
N ARG A 19 21.33 -12.90 1.31
CA ARG A 19 20.02 -13.42 0.90
C ARG A 19 19.69 -14.73 1.65
N GLY A 20 18.49 -14.83 2.20
CA GLY A 20 18.02 -15.91 3.06
C GLY A 20 18.49 -15.81 4.52
N GLY A 21 19.22 -14.76 4.92
CA GLY A 21 19.75 -14.57 6.28
C GLY A 21 18.69 -14.24 7.33
N ILE A 22 19.11 -14.21 8.61
CA ILE A 22 18.20 -13.90 9.75
C ILE A 22 17.56 -12.52 9.59
N VAL A 23 18.32 -11.54 9.08
CA VAL A 23 17.83 -10.17 8.87
C VAL A 23 16.76 -10.14 7.78
N GLU A 24 17.00 -10.77 6.63
CA GLU A 24 16.01 -10.80 5.55
C GLU A 24 14.73 -11.52 5.99
N ARG A 25 14.83 -12.66 6.68
CA ARG A 25 13.63 -13.38 7.16
C ARG A 25 12.79 -12.53 8.10
N ARG A 26 13.44 -11.87 9.08
CA ARG A 26 12.74 -10.99 10.01
C ARG A 26 12.17 -9.76 9.33
N LEU A 27 12.86 -9.23 8.32
CA LEU A 27 12.38 -8.13 7.51
C LEU A 27 11.18 -8.56 6.66
N ALA A 28 11.21 -9.75 6.05
CA ALA A 28 10.11 -10.33 5.29
C ALA A 28 8.87 -10.58 6.17
N GLU A 29 9.04 -11.12 7.38
CA GLU A 29 7.95 -11.29 8.34
C GLU A 29 7.28 -9.95 8.68
N ARG A 30 8.08 -8.91 8.97
CA ARG A 30 7.56 -7.56 9.25
C ARG A 30 6.87 -6.95 8.04
N THR A 31 7.47 -7.09 6.86
CA THR A 31 6.93 -6.54 5.61
C THR A 31 5.61 -7.21 5.25
N ARG A 32 5.53 -8.54 5.36
CA ARG A 32 4.29 -9.30 5.21
C ARG A 32 3.21 -8.82 6.18
N ARG A 33 3.55 -8.66 7.47
CA ARG A 33 2.59 -8.16 8.47
C ARG A 33 2.04 -6.78 8.11
N VAL A 34 2.90 -5.87 7.66
CA VAL A 34 2.46 -4.53 7.21
C VAL A 34 1.58 -4.66 5.96
N ALA A 35 1.93 -5.53 5.01
CA ALA A 35 1.13 -5.75 3.81
C ALA A 35 -0.26 -6.34 4.15
N ASP A 36 -0.36 -7.26 5.11
CA ASP A 36 -1.63 -7.85 5.54
C ASP A 36 -2.54 -6.81 6.20
N ILE A 37 -1.97 -5.92 7.03
CA ILE A 37 -2.71 -4.78 7.59
C ILE A 37 -3.14 -3.83 6.47
N ALA A 38 -2.26 -3.56 5.50
CA ALA A 38 -2.60 -2.71 4.37
C ALA A 38 -3.75 -3.29 3.53
N ARG A 39 -3.79 -4.62 3.33
CA ARG A 39 -4.90 -5.32 2.65
C ARG A 39 -6.22 -5.17 3.40
N ALA A 40 -6.20 -5.30 4.71
CA ALA A 40 -7.39 -5.15 5.54
C ALA A 40 -7.91 -3.70 5.58
N GLU A 41 -7.00 -2.71 5.56
CA GLU A 41 -7.34 -1.28 5.61
C GLU A 41 -7.70 -0.68 4.23
N ALA A 42 -7.39 -1.39 3.14
CA ALA A 42 -7.60 -0.90 1.80
C ALA A 42 -9.10 -0.82 1.46
N PRO A 43 -9.57 0.29 0.85
CA PRO A 43 -10.97 0.44 0.50
C PRO A 43 -11.34 -0.38 -0.75
N GLY A 44 -12.54 -0.94 -0.76
CA GLY A 44 -13.06 -1.72 -1.90
C GLY A 44 -12.14 -2.90 -2.23
N SER A 45 -11.84 -3.09 -3.51
CA SER A 45 -10.96 -4.16 -4.00
C SER A 45 -9.47 -3.78 -3.99
N MET A 46 -9.07 -2.63 -3.43
CA MET A 46 -7.66 -2.21 -3.47
C MET A 46 -6.72 -3.18 -2.74
N GLY A 47 -7.23 -3.95 -1.77
CA GLY A 47 -6.44 -4.97 -1.06
C GLY A 47 -5.91 -6.06 -2.00
N ASP A 48 -6.64 -6.38 -3.07
CA ASP A 48 -6.25 -7.40 -4.05
C ASP A 48 -5.03 -6.97 -4.91
N TYR A 49 -4.71 -5.68 -4.90
CA TYR A 49 -3.61 -5.07 -5.66
C TYR A 49 -2.38 -4.79 -4.80
N ILE A 50 -2.38 -5.24 -3.54
CA ILE A 50 -1.25 -5.05 -2.63
C ILE A 50 -0.29 -6.21 -2.77
N ASP A 51 0.94 -5.87 -3.17
CA ASP A 51 2.07 -6.78 -3.21
C ASP A 51 3.20 -6.29 -2.31
N TRP A 52 4.12 -7.18 -1.98
CA TRP A 52 5.31 -6.85 -1.23
C TRP A 52 6.48 -7.75 -1.60
N HIS A 53 7.68 -7.19 -1.50
CA HIS A 53 8.92 -7.92 -1.69
C HIS A 53 10.04 -7.34 -0.83
N ILE A 54 11.13 -8.09 -0.73
CA ILE A 54 12.38 -7.57 -0.18
C ILE A 54 13.32 -7.24 -1.34
N GLU A 55 13.94 -6.08 -1.28
CA GLU A 55 14.96 -5.67 -2.23
C GLU A 55 16.17 -5.04 -1.51
N GLU A 56 17.30 -4.98 -2.21
CA GLU A 56 18.49 -4.29 -1.75
C GLU A 56 18.50 -2.85 -2.29
N GLY A 57 18.28 -1.89 -1.39
CA GLY A 57 18.34 -0.47 -1.69
C GLY A 57 19.69 0.14 -1.33
N ARG A 58 19.84 1.46 -1.53
CA ARG A 58 21.07 2.22 -1.22
C ARG A 58 21.52 2.13 0.25
N ARG A 59 20.60 1.82 1.17
CA ARG A 59 20.85 1.71 2.61
C ARG A 59 20.84 0.25 3.12
N GLY A 60 20.88 -0.72 2.21
CA GLY A 60 20.77 -2.15 2.51
C GLY A 60 19.37 -2.70 2.22
N LEU A 61 19.07 -3.87 2.80
CA LEU A 61 17.80 -4.56 2.60
C LEU A 61 16.62 -3.72 3.10
N GLN A 62 15.60 -3.61 2.26
CA GLN A 62 14.36 -2.91 2.57
C GLN A 62 13.14 -3.75 2.16
N GLY A 63 12.08 -3.67 2.96
CA GLY A 63 10.77 -4.20 2.61
C GLY A 63 9.99 -3.16 1.83
N VAL A 64 9.50 -3.55 0.66
CA VAL A 64 8.70 -2.69 -0.21
C VAL A 64 7.29 -3.22 -0.25
N ILE A 65 6.32 -2.30 -0.19
CA ILE A 65 4.89 -2.61 -0.27
C ILE A 65 4.31 -1.64 -1.28
N THR A 66 3.63 -2.17 -2.30
CA THR A 66 3.01 -1.41 -3.38
C THR A 66 1.50 -1.63 -3.41
N CYS A 67 0.79 -0.75 -4.10
CA CYS A 67 -0.61 -0.93 -4.42
C CYS A 67 -0.86 -0.43 -5.84
N ASP A 68 -0.94 -1.36 -6.79
CA ASP A 68 -1.01 -1.05 -8.23
C ASP A 68 -2.45 -0.84 -8.73
N HIS A 69 -3.40 -0.64 -7.81
CA HIS A 69 -4.76 -0.30 -8.18
C HIS A 69 -4.79 1.07 -8.91
N PRO A 70 -5.49 1.20 -10.05
CA PRO A 70 -5.46 2.42 -10.86
C PRO A 70 -6.00 3.67 -10.13
N ALA A 71 -6.74 3.47 -9.02
CA ALA A 71 -7.23 4.55 -8.18
C ALA A 71 -6.40 4.84 -6.91
N THR A 72 -5.26 4.17 -6.70
CA THR A 72 -4.44 4.31 -5.48
C THR A 72 -4.09 5.76 -5.18
N LEU A 73 -3.56 6.50 -6.17
CA LEU A 73 -3.15 7.89 -5.98
C LEU A 73 -4.31 8.78 -5.53
N PHE A 74 -5.47 8.67 -6.19
CA PHE A 74 -6.66 9.44 -5.86
C PHE A 74 -7.19 9.15 -4.45
N VAL A 75 -7.00 7.92 -3.95
CA VAL A 75 -7.40 7.56 -2.58
C VAL A 75 -6.39 8.05 -1.57
N LEU A 76 -5.09 7.89 -1.83
CA LEU A 76 -4.04 8.33 -0.91
C LEU A 76 -4.05 9.85 -0.73
N GLU A 77 -4.26 10.61 -1.80
CA GLU A 77 -4.22 12.07 -1.79
C GLU A 77 -5.60 12.73 -1.70
N GLY A 78 -6.66 11.97 -1.95
CA GLY A 78 -8.01 12.50 -2.12
C GLY A 78 -8.18 13.18 -3.48
N THR A 79 -9.36 13.75 -3.69
CA THR A 79 -9.69 14.49 -4.92
C THR A 79 -10.36 15.81 -4.59
N ARG A 80 -10.08 16.84 -5.38
CA ARG A 80 -10.75 18.15 -5.26
C ARG A 80 -12.18 18.08 -5.80
N PRO A 81 -13.06 19.04 -5.46
CA PRO A 81 -14.35 19.17 -6.10
C PRO A 81 -14.21 19.20 -7.63
N HIS A 82 -15.02 18.41 -8.33
CA HIS A 82 -14.96 18.29 -9.79
C HIS A 82 -16.29 17.83 -10.39
N ILE A 83 -16.42 18.02 -11.70
CA ILE A 83 -17.61 17.56 -12.43
C ILE A 83 -17.31 16.20 -13.07
N ILE A 84 -18.11 15.19 -12.73
CA ILE A 84 -18.08 13.88 -13.39
C ILE A 84 -19.03 13.96 -14.59
N ARG A 85 -18.53 13.53 -15.76
CA ARG A 85 -19.28 13.54 -17.02
C ARG A 85 -19.27 12.14 -17.65
N PRO A 86 -20.31 11.81 -18.43
CA PRO A 86 -20.33 10.58 -19.23
C PRO A 86 -19.19 10.60 -20.26
N ARG A 87 -18.57 9.44 -20.50
CA ARG A 87 -17.41 9.31 -21.41
C ARG A 87 -17.79 9.49 -22.88
N ARG A 88 -18.99 9.06 -23.28
CA ARG A 88 -19.48 9.14 -24.66
C ARG A 88 -20.23 10.45 -24.89
N ALA A 89 -20.06 11.03 -26.07
CA ALA A 89 -20.86 12.17 -26.51
C ALA A 89 -22.35 11.82 -26.45
N LYS A 90 -23.17 12.72 -25.86
CA LYS A 90 -24.62 12.53 -25.61
C LYS A 90 -24.98 11.39 -24.63
N GLY A 91 -24.00 10.79 -23.95
CA GLY A 91 -24.26 9.81 -22.90
C GLY A 91 -24.92 10.43 -21.66
N VAL A 92 -25.43 9.57 -20.78
CA VAL A 92 -25.90 9.93 -19.44
C VAL A 92 -25.24 9.00 -18.41
N LEU A 93 -25.12 9.48 -17.18
CA LEU A 93 -24.74 8.66 -16.04
C LEU A 93 -26.00 7.96 -15.52
N ARG A 94 -25.89 6.68 -15.14
CA ARG A 94 -26.97 5.89 -14.53
C ARG A 94 -26.51 5.48 -13.14
N PHE A 95 -27.37 5.70 -12.15
CA PHE A 95 -27.18 5.30 -10.76
C PHE A 95 -28.35 4.43 -10.34
N GLU A 96 -28.08 3.48 -9.47
CA GLU A 96 -29.10 2.69 -8.79
C GLU A 96 -29.01 3.01 -7.31
N VAL A 97 -30.09 3.52 -6.74
CA VAL A 97 -30.16 3.99 -5.35
C VAL A 97 -31.48 3.47 -4.78
N ASP A 98 -31.41 2.67 -3.72
CA ASP A 98 -32.57 2.08 -3.05
C ASP A 98 -33.56 1.39 -4.01
N GLY A 99 -33.04 0.67 -5.01
CA GLY A 99 -33.82 -0.03 -6.04
C GLY A 99 -34.43 0.87 -7.12
N GLN A 100 -34.21 2.19 -7.07
CA GLN A 100 -34.63 3.13 -8.09
C GLN A 100 -33.46 3.50 -9.00
N VAL A 101 -33.77 3.76 -10.27
CA VAL A 101 -32.78 4.17 -11.26
C VAL A 101 -32.84 5.68 -11.48
N ALA A 102 -31.73 6.36 -11.22
CA ALA A 102 -31.58 7.80 -11.46
C ALA A 102 -30.60 8.05 -12.62
N TYR A 103 -30.93 9.03 -13.45
CA TYR A 103 -30.09 9.44 -14.58
C TYR A 103 -29.63 10.89 -14.44
N ALA A 104 -28.37 11.16 -14.76
CA ALA A 104 -27.82 12.51 -14.70
C ALA A 104 -26.93 12.83 -15.91
N LYS A 105 -26.99 14.08 -16.39
CA LYS A 105 -26.06 14.57 -17.43
C LYS A 105 -24.64 14.76 -16.89
N TYR A 106 -24.52 15.09 -15.61
CA TYR A 106 -23.25 15.24 -14.89
C TYR A 106 -23.49 15.17 -13.37
N VAL A 107 -22.42 14.97 -12.60
CA VAL A 107 -22.42 15.07 -11.14
C VAL A 107 -21.43 16.14 -10.71
N ARG A 108 -21.84 17.06 -9.82
CA ARG A 108 -20.91 17.96 -9.12
C ARG A 108 -20.38 17.22 -7.88
N HIS A 109 -19.27 16.52 -8.06
CA HIS A 109 -18.66 15.75 -6.99
C HIS A 109 -17.93 16.71 -6.03
N PRO A 110 -18.17 16.64 -4.71
CA PRO A 110 -17.50 17.51 -3.73
C PRO A 110 -16.00 17.20 -3.58
N GLY A 111 -15.53 16.11 -4.19
CA GLY A 111 -14.20 15.55 -3.98
C GLY A 111 -14.23 14.43 -2.95
N THR A 112 -13.08 13.84 -2.70
CA THR A 112 -12.89 12.78 -1.70
C THR A 112 -11.81 13.20 -0.74
N ARG A 113 -11.96 12.87 0.54
CA ARG A 113 -10.89 13.08 1.53
C ARG A 113 -9.79 12.04 1.32
N ALA A 114 -8.56 12.45 1.56
CA ALA A 114 -7.40 11.57 1.56
C ALA A 114 -7.57 10.41 2.56
N ASN A 115 -7.20 9.22 2.13
CA ASN A 115 -7.15 8.00 2.94
C ASN A 115 -5.79 7.33 2.78
N ASN A 116 -4.83 7.72 3.62
CA ASN A 116 -3.49 7.13 3.60
C ASN A 116 -3.42 5.79 4.38
N PHE A 117 -4.07 4.76 3.83
CA PHE A 117 -4.13 3.42 4.41
C PHE A 117 -2.75 2.75 4.46
N LEU A 118 -1.90 2.93 3.44
CA LEU A 118 -0.51 2.44 3.44
C LEU A 118 0.30 3.01 4.60
N GLY A 119 0.20 4.33 4.83
CA GLY A 119 0.87 5.00 5.94
C GLY A 119 0.33 4.56 7.31
N ARG A 120 -0.97 4.27 7.44
CA ARG A 120 -1.53 3.67 8.66
C ARG A 120 -0.98 2.27 8.90
N ALA A 121 -0.99 1.41 7.87
CA ALA A 121 -0.48 0.05 7.95
C ALA A 121 1.00 0.03 8.39
N LEU A 122 1.83 0.91 7.83
CA LEU A 122 3.23 1.04 8.22
C LEU A 122 3.40 1.41 9.71
N ARG A 123 2.53 2.28 10.26
CA ARG A 123 2.57 2.64 11.68
C ARG A 123 2.15 1.49 12.59
N LEU A 124 1.20 0.67 12.15
CA LEU A 124 0.64 -0.44 12.94
C LEU A 124 1.49 -1.72 12.88
N GLY A 125 2.13 -1.99 11.74
CA GLY A 125 2.86 -3.22 11.51
C GLY A 125 4.36 -3.19 11.87
N ARG A 126 4.95 -2.00 12.04
CA ARG A 126 6.38 -1.83 12.37
C ARG A 126 6.78 -2.33 13.76
#